data_AF-A0A383DWG8-F1
#
_entry.id   AF-A0A383DWG8-F1
#
_cell.length_a   1.000
_cell.length_b   1.000
_cell.length_c   1.000
_cell.angle_alpha   90.00
_cell.angle_beta   90.00
_cell.angle_gamma   90.00
#
_symmetry.space_group_name_H-M   'P 1'
#
loop_
_entity.id
_entity.type
_entity.pdbx_description
1 polymer ?
#
loop_
_entity_poly.entity_id
_entity_poly.type
_entity_poly.pdbx_seq_one_letter_code
_entity_poly.pdbx_strand_id
1 'polypeptide(L)'
;RPAVVGGLTLVLMEVLNEYGAVKYFGVPTFTTGIFRAWFPLNDPMSAMRLSGILLLFVFSLIVFERVQRGRARFDDGARGHRPTTRRALGTRSRWLSFSVCFIPLALGFLVPVLQLLGWATKAGLGSLDTRFVELTLHSFSLALGAAVSAVFAALLISYAARLSPTPLLRAASKVAVLGYSIPGAVIAVGVFIPFVWMDRRVDTFMRASFDFPTGLLLSGTLIALVFAYVVRFL
;
A
#
# COMPACT_ATOMS: atom_id res chain seq x y z
N ARG A 1 0.87 -10.56 25.04
CA ARG A 1 0.23 -11.27 23.90
C ARG A 1 -0.17 -10.34 22.72
N PRO A 2 -0.70 -9.11 22.94
CA PRO A 2 -1.11 -8.22 21.83
C PRO A 2 0.04 -7.84 20.88
N ALA A 3 1.24 -7.63 21.42
CA ALA A 3 2.42 -7.25 20.63
C ALA A 3 2.84 -8.33 19.62
N VAL A 4 2.69 -9.62 19.97
CA VAL A 4 3.02 -10.74 19.06
C VAL A 4 1.98 -10.82 17.94
N VAL A 5 0.70 -10.64 18.25
CA VAL A 5 -0.38 -10.66 17.25
C VAL A 5 -0.25 -9.46 16.31
N GLY A 6 -0.04 -8.24 16.83
CA GLY A 6 0.17 -7.06 16.01
C GLY A 6 1.42 -7.16 15.12
N GLY A 7 2.51 -7.71 15.67
CA GLY A 7 3.72 -8.00 14.89
C GLY A 7 3.48 -9.04 13.79
N LEU A 8 2.74 -10.11 14.08
CA LEU A 8 2.37 -11.12 13.10
C LEU A 8 1.51 -10.53 11.97
N THR A 9 0.52 -9.69 12.30
CA THR A 9 -0.32 -9.01 11.31
C THR A 9 0.51 -8.10 10.42
N LEU A 10 1.43 -7.33 10.99
CA LEU A 10 2.36 -6.50 10.22
C LEU A 10 3.18 -7.34 9.23
N VAL A 11 3.77 -8.45 9.71
CA VAL A 11 4.54 -9.37 8.86
C VAL A 11 3.68 -9.96 7.75
N LEU A 12 2.46 -10.40 8.06
CA LEU A 12 1.54 -10.95 7.06
C LEU A 12 1.19 -9.92 5.97
N MET A 13 0.91 -8.67 6.35
CA MET A 13 0.58 -7.61 5.40
C MET A 13 1.76 -7.27 4.49
N GLU A 14 2.97 -7.20 5.05
CA GLU A 14 4.18 -6.90 4.29
C GLU A 14 4.53 -8.04 3.32
N VAL A 15 4.44 -9.29 3.77
CA VAL A 15 4.70 -10.47 2.93
C VAL A 15 3.68 -10.62 1.80
N LEU A 16 2.40 -10.34 2.06
CA LEU A 16 1.35 -10.38 1.02
C LEU A 16 1.51 -9.27 -0.01
N ASN A 17 2.09 -8.14 0.40
CA ASN A 17 2.35 -7.02 -0.48
C ASN A 17 3.66 -7.16 -1.27
N GLU A 18 4.58 -8.02 -0.83
CA GLU A 18 5.81 -8.30 -1.55
C GLU A 18 5.54 -9.09 -2.84
N TYR A 19 6.07 -8.57 -3.94
CA TYR A 19 5.95 -9.17 -5.27
C TYR A 19 7.29 -9.25 -5.99
N GLY A 20 8.12 -8.21 -5.87
CA GLY A 20 9.34 -8.04 -6.66
C GLY A 20 10.40 -9.07 -6.30
N ALA A 21 10.75 -9.18 -5.02
CA ALA A 21 11.81 -10.09 -4.57
C ALA A 21 11.43 -11.55 -4.84
N VAL A 22 10.19 -11.93 -4.50
CA VAL A 22 9.73 -13.32 -4.63
C VAL A 22 9.61 -13.74 -6.10
N LYS A 23 9.18 -12.82 -6.98
CA LYS A 23 9.19 -13.03 -8.43
C LYS A 23 10.61 -13.18 -8.97
N TYR A 24 11.55 -12.36 -8.50
CA TYR A 24 12.95 -12.42 -8.95
C TYR A 24 13.57 -13.80 -8.67
N PHE A 25 13.27 -14.39 -7.51
CA PHE A 25 13.71 -15.74 -7.16
C PHE A 25 12.86 -16.86 -7.81
N GLY A 26 11.91 -16.53 -8.68
CA GLY A 26 11.09 -17.49 -9.41
C GLY A 26 10.12 -18.30 -8.53
N VAL A 27 9.85 -17.84 -7.30
CA VAL A 27 8.97 -18.56 -6.38
C VAL A 27 7.52 -18.27 -6.76
N PRO A 28 6.70 -19.30 -7.07
CA PRO A 28 5.31 -19.11 -7.44
C PRO A 28 4.50 -18.71 -6.20
N THR A 29 3.89 -17.53 -6.24
CA THR A 29 2.96 -17.03 -5.22
C THR A 29 1.57 -16.79 -5.79
N PHE A 30 0.58 -16.65 -4.91
CA PHE A 30 -0.78 -16.31 -5.31
C PHE A 30 -0.83 -15.00 -6.12
N THR A 31 -0.08 -13.97 -5.71
CA THR A 31 0.03 -12.70 -6.42
C THR A 31 0.63 -12.88 -7.82
N THR A 32 1.66 -13.73 -7.99
CA THR A 32 2.17 -14.04 -9.33
C THR A 32 1.15 -14.75 -10.22
N GLY A 33 0.26 -15.56 -9.63
CA GLY A 33 -0.87 -16.19 -10.32
C GLY A 33 -1.87 -15.17 -10.87
N ILE A 34 -2.22 -14.14 -10.08
CA ILE A 34 -3.09 -13.03 -10.52
C ILE A 34 -2.48 -12.32 -11.74
N PHE A 35 -1.19 -11.94 -11.66
CA PHE A 35 -0.51 -11.27 -12.77
C PHE A 35 -0.37 -12.17 -14.00
N ARG A 36 -0.15 -13.48 -13.82
CA ARG A 36 -0.10 -14.45 -14.93
C ARG A 36 -1.44 -14.58 -15.65
N ALA A 37 -2.54 -14.61 -14.90
CA ALA A 37 -3.90 -14.63 -15.46
C ALA A 37 -4.19 -13.37 -16.28
N TRP A 38 -3.79 -12.20 -15.77
CA TRP A 38 -4.07 -10.94 -16.44
C TRP A 38 -3.21 -10.71 -17.68
N PHE A 39 -1.88 -10.78 -17.57
CA PHE A 39 -0.98 -10.35 -18.65
C PHE A 39 -0.66 -11.50 -19.63
N PRO A 40 0.08 -12.57 -19.25
CA PRO A 40 0.36 -13.70 -20.13
C PRO A 40 -0.86 -14.41 -20.71
N LEU A 41 -1.88 -14.68 -19.88
CA LEU A 41 -3.06 -15.45 -20.30
C LEU A 41 -4.18 -14.58 -20.89
N ASN A 42 -4.05 -13.25 -20.80
CA ASN A 42 -5.05 -12.28 -21.27
C ASN A 42 -6.48 -12.55 -20.75
N ASP A 43 -6.59 -13.07 -19.53
CA ASP A 43 -7.87 -13.39 -18.87
C ASP A 43 -8.08 -12.49 -17.63
N PRO A 44 -8.57 -11.26 -17.83
CA PRO A 44 -8.84 -10.34 -16.73
C PRO A 44 -9.98 -10.82 -15.81
N MET A 45 -10.87 -11.70 -16.30
CA MET A 45 -11.96 -12.24 -15.51
C MET A 45 -11.43 -13.23 -14.46
N SER A 46 -10.50 -14.11 -14.85
CA SER A 46 -9.80 -14.98 -13.90
C SER A 46 -8.94 -14.16 -12.92
N ALA A 47 -8.26 -13.12 -13.38
CA ALA A 47 -7.50 -12.23 -12.51
C ALA A 47 -8.39 -11.53 -11.45
N MET A 48 -9.61 -11.10 -11.81
CA MET A 48 -10.59 -10.56 -10.86
C MET A 48 -11.01 -11.58 -9.82
N ARG A 49 -11.34 -12.80 -10.25
CA ARG A 49 -11.77 -13.88 -9.34
C ARG A 49 -10.68 -14.22 -8.34
N LEU A 50 -9.44 -14.37 -8.81
CA LEU A 50 -8.28 -14.60 -7.94
C LEU A 50 -8.07 -13.42 -6.98
N SER A 51 -8.13 -12.18 -7.48
CA SER A 51 -8.00 -10.98 -6.64
C SER A 51 -9.08 -10.91 -5.56
N GLY A 52 -10.33 -11.28 -5.89
CA GLY A 52 -11.42 -11.36 -4.93
C GLY A 52 -11.19 -12.42 -3.85
N ILE A 53 -10.66 -13.60 -4.21
CA ILE A 53 -10.29 -14.64 -3.25
C ILE A 53 -9.20 -14.12 -2.30
N LEU A 54 -8.16 -13.47 -2.83
CA LEU A 54 -7.09 -12.89 -2.00
C LEU A 54 -7.62 -11.80 -1.08
N LEU A 55 -8.51 -10.94 -1.58
CA LEU A 55 -9.15 -9.90 -0.78
C LEU A 55 -9.98 -10.50 0.36
N LEU A 56 -10.78 -11.53 0.08
CA LEU A 56 -11.55 -12.25 1.11
C LEU A 56 -10.64 -12.89 2.15
N PHE A 57 -9.51 -13.47 1.74
CA PHE A 57 -8.51 -14.03 2.64
C PHE A 57 -7.91 -12.95 3.56
N VAL A 58 -7.51 -11.81 3.00
CA VAL A 58 -6.99 -10.65 3.76
C VAL A 58 -8.04 -10.12 4.75
N PHE A 59 -9.27 -9.92 4.30
CA PHE A 59 -10.36 -9.51 5.19
C PHE A 59 -10.61 -10.51 6.30
N SER A 60 -10.57 -11.81 5.99
CA SER A 60 -10.72 -12.87 6.99
C SER A 60 -9.62 -12.81 8.04
N LEU A 61 -8.37 -12.58 7.64
CA LEU A 61 -7.25 -12.39 8.57
C LEU A 61 -7.44 -11.15 9.46
N ILE A 62 -7.89 -10.03 8.91
CA ILE A 62 -8.13 -8.79 9.67
C ILE A 62 -9.31 -8.96 10.65
N VAL A 63 -10.39 -9.59 10.21
CA VAL A 63 -11.55 -9.88 11.09
C VAL A 63 -11.14 -10.85 12.18
N PHE A 64 -10.39 -11.91 11.85
CA PHE A 64 -9.88 -12.86 12.82
C PHE A 64 -8.93 -12.21 13.84
N GLU A 65 -8.05 -11.31 13.40
CA GLU A 65 -7.22 -10.47 14.29
C GLU A 65 -8.12 -9.65 15.23
N ARG A 66 -9.11 -8.95 14.68
CA ARG A 66 -9.98 -8.06 15.45
C ARG A 66 -10.80 -8.83 16.49
N VAL A 67 -11.30 -10.02 16.13
CA VAL A 67 -12.06 -10.90 17.03
C VAL A 67 -11.16 -11.46 18.12
N GLN A 68 -9.96 -11.95 17.78
CA GLN A 68 -8.99 -12.45 18.76
C GLN A 68 -8.48 -11.36 19.70
N ARG A 69 -8.35 -10.13 19.20
CA ARG A 69 -7.99 -8.97 20.02
C ARG A 69 -9.10 -8.61 21.01
N GLY A 70 -10.34 -9.02 20.74
CA GLY A 70 -11.48 -8.92 21.64
C GLY A 70 -11.77 -7.49 22.13
N ARG A 71 -12.50 -7.38 23.24
CA ARG A 71 -12.69 -6.11 23.99
C ARG A 71 -11.55 -5.81 24.95
N ALA A 72 -10.35 -6.35 24.72
CA ALA A 72 -9.20 -6.11 25.57
C ALA A 72 -8.74 -4.64 25.40
N ARG A 73 -9.48 -3.74 26.06
CA ARG A 73 -8.98 -2.44 26.44
C ARG A 73 -7.85 -2.75 27.42
N PHE A 74 -6.63 -2.69 26.93
CA PHE A 74 -5.55 -2.20 27.76
C PHE A 74 -5.82 -0.70 27.94
N ASP A 75 -6.93 -0.37 28.62
CA ASP A 75 -7.00 0.88 29.32
C ASP A 75 -5.78 0.82 30.24
N ASP A 76 -4.86 1.75 30.07
CA ASP A 76 -4.01 2.18 31.17
C ASP A 76 -4.97 2.70 32.25
N GLY A 77 -5.58 1.75 32.96
CA GLY A 77 -6.74 2.01 33.77
C GLY A 77 -6.32 2.83 34.95
N ALA A 78 -6.58 4.14 34.91
CA ALA A 78 -6.62 5.10 36.02
C ALA A 78 -5.45 5.09 37.04
N ARG A 79 -4.41 4.27 36.83
CA ARG A 79 -3.22 4.14 37.67
C ARG A 79 -2.07 4.69 36.86
N GLY A 80 -2.00 6.02 36.89
CA GLY A 80 -0.83 6.85 36.65
C GLY A 80 0.14 6.37 35.57
N HIS A 81 0.20 7.13 34.47
CA HIS A 81 1.35 7.16 33.59
C HIS A 81 2.63 7.33 34.44
N ARG A 82 3.23 6.22 34.84
CA ARG A 82 4.46 6.21 35.62
C ARG A 82 5.54 6.49 34.60
N PRO A 83 6.18 7.67 34.60
CA PRO A 83 7.17 7.99 33.58
C PRO A 83 8.21 6.87 33.58
N THR A 84 8.41 6.27 32.43
CA THR A 84 9.37 5.18 32.26
C THR A 84 10.74 5.73 32.65
N THR A 85 11.25 5.32 33.81
CA THR A 85 12.54 5.79 34.29
C THR A 85 13.61 5.24 33.38
N ARG A 86 14.43 6.12 32.80
CA ARG A 86 15.49 5.75 31.87
C ARG A 86 16.50 4.88 32.60
N ARG A 87 16.53 3.58 32.31
CA ARG A 87 17.48 2.66 32.93
C ARG A 87 18.86 2.91 32.33
N ALA A 88 19.81 3.37 33.14
CA ALA A 88 21.20 3.49 32.72
C ALA A 88 21.76 2.09 32.47
N LEU A 89 21.94 1.73 31.20
CA LEU A 89 22.59 0.49 30.81
C LEU A 89 24.10 0.60 31.10
N GLY A 90 24.74 -0.49 31.55
CA GLY A 90 26.20 -0.57 31.63
C GLY A 90 26.85 -0.56 30.24
N THR A 91 28.13 -0.23 30.14
CA THR A 91 28.84 -0.07 28.85
C THR A 91 28.69 -1.26 27.90
N ARG A 92 28.79 -2.50 28.42
CA ARG A 92 28.57 -3.72 27.62
C ARG A 92 27.14 -3.85 27.12
N SER A 93 26.15 -3.57 27.97
CA SER A 93 24.74 -3.64 27.61
C SER A 93 24.34 -2.56 26.61
N ARG A 94 24.97 -1.36 26.66
CA ARG A 94 24.76 -0.31 25.66
C ARG A 94 25.20 -0.76 24.28
N TRP A 95 26.41 -1.32 24.17
CA TRP A 95 26.91 -1.85 22.91
C TRP A 95 26.07 -3.01 22.40
N LEU A 96 25.62 -3.93 23.26
CA LEU A 96 24.75 -5.03 22.84
C LEU A 96 23.41 -4.53 22.29
N SER A 97 22.74 -3.62 23.01
CA SER A 97 21.47 -3.04 22.54
C SER A 97 21.65 -2.24 21.25
N PHE A 98 22.74 -1.48 21.13
CA PHE A 98 23.07 -0.77 19.89
C PHE A 98 23.26 -1.76 18.74
N SER A 99 24.09 -2.79 18.91
CA SER A 99 24.34 -3.79 17.86
C SER A 99 23.08 -4.53 17.44
N VAL A 100 22.23 -4.93 18.40
CA VAL A 100 20.96 -5.61 18.09
C VAL A 100 20.02 -4.71 17.27
N CYS A 101 19.96 -3.40 17.56
CA CYS A 101 19.18 -2.46 16.76
C CYS A 101 19.86 -2.08 15.43
N PHE A 102 21.19 -2.06 15.40
CA PHE A 102 21.97 -1.67 14.23
C PHE A 102 22.04 -2.77 13.19
N ILE A 103 22.08 -4.05 13.58
CA ILE A 103 22.17 -5.18 12.64
C ILE A 103 21.02 -5.17 11.61
N PRO A 104 19.72 -5.06 12.00
CA PRO A 104 18.63 -4.98 11.03
C PRO A 104 18.71 -3.77 10.10
N LEU A 105 19.11 -2.60 10.63
CA LEU A 105 19.32 -1.39 9.82
C LEU A 105 20.50 -1.57 8.84
N ALA A 106 21.59 -2.16 9.31
CA ALA A 106 22.79 -2.37 8.52
C ALA A 106 22.53 -3.34 7.37
N LEU A 107 21.97 -4.51 7.67
CA LEU A 107 21.72 -5.56 6.67
C LEU A 107 20.51 -5.24 5.78
N GLY A 108 19.46 -4.63 6.33
CA GLY A 108 18.23 -4.35 5.59
C GLY A 108 18.26 -3.07 4.76
N PHE A 109 19.12 -2.10 5.10
CA PHE A 109 19.15 -0.80 4.43
C PHE A 109 20.56 -0.36 4.02
N LEU A 110 21.50 -0.24 4.98
CA LEU A 110 22.81 0.36 4.68
C LEU A 110 23.62 -0.44 3.66
N VAL A 111 23.75 -1.75 3.86
CA VAL A 111 24.50 -2.63 2.94
C VAL A 111 23.89 -2.62 1.53
N PRO A 112 22.56 -2.85 1.35
CA PRO A 112 21.93 -2.75 0.03
C PRO A 112 22.10 -1.38 -0.64
N VAL A 113 21.90 -0.28 0.10
CA VAL A 113 22.01 1.07 -0.45
C VAL A 113 23.44 1.40 -0.87
N LEU A 114 24.44 1.07 -0.04
CA LEU A 114 25.85 1.27 -0.38
C LEU A 114 26.25 0.46 -1.61
N GLN A 115 25.74 -0.78 -1.73
CA GLN A 115 25.95 -1.60 -2.92
C GLN A 115 25.32 -0.96 -4.17
N LEU A 116 24.08 -0.48 -4.08
CA LEU A 116 23.40 0.22 -5.17
C LEU A 116 24.14 1.50 -5.57
N LEU A 117 24.66 2.26 -4.62
CA LEU A 117 25.51 3.44 -4.90
C LEU A 117 26.82 3.04 -5.58
N GLY A 118 27.45 1.95 -5.13
CA GLY A 118 28.66 1.41 -5.75
C GLY A 118 28.44 0.88 -7.17
N TRP A 119 27.23 0.40 -7.49
CA TRP A 119 26.85 0.07 -8.87
C TRP A 119 26.48 1.32 -9.68
N ALA A 120 25.81 2.30 -9.07
CA ALA A 120 25.45 3.54 -9.73
C ALA A 120 26.67 4.32 -10.22
N THR A 121 27.76 4.35 -9.44
CA THR A 121 29.02 5.00 -9.89
C THR A 121 29.67 4.28 -11.07
N LYS A 122 29.45 2.98 -11.24
CA LYS A 122 29.96 2.18 -12.36
C LYS A 122 29.09 2.25 -13.61
N ALA A 123 27.82 2.64 -13.49
CA ALA A 123 26.88 2.75 -14.61
C ALA A 123 27.21 3.91 -15.58
N GLY A 124 28.07 4.85 -15.16
CA GLY A 124 28.54 5.98 -15.98
C GLY A 124 27.51 7.11 -16.14
N LEU A 125 27.98 8.33 -16.44
CA LEU A 125 27.13 9.53 -16.58
C LEU A 125 26.14 9.45 -17.77
N GLY A 126 26.39 8.59 -18.76
CA GLY A 126 25.47 8.36 -19.88
C GLY A 126 24.14 7.72 -19.47
N SER A 127 24.05 7.15 -18.26
CA SER A 127 22.79 6.66 -17.69
C SER A 127 21.89 7.79 -17.14
N LEU A 128 22.45 8.98 -16.89
CA LEU A 128 21.74 10.19 -16.44
C LEU A 128 21.37 11.09 -17.63
N ASP A 129 20.78 10.50 -18.67
CA ASP A 129 20.31 11.25 -19.83
C ASP A 129 19.02 12.03 -19.49
N THR A 130 18.65 12.97 -20.34
CA THR A 130 17.39 13.71 -20.35
C THR A 130 16.16 12.84 -20.09
N ARG A 131 16.09 11.64 -20.69
CA ARG A 131 15.01 10.67 -20.45
C ARG A 131 14.95 10.19 -18.99
N PHE A 132 16.08 10.01 -18.33
CA PHE A 132 16.12 9.64 -16.91
C PHE A 132 15.51 10.74 -16.04
N VAL A 133 15.87 12.00 -16.32
CA VAL A 133 15.31 13.17 -15.63
C VAL A 133 13.80 13.27 -15.85
N GLU A 134 13.35 13.09 -17.09
CA GLU A 134 11.92 13.10 -17.44
C GLU A 134 11.13 12.02 -16.68
N LEU A 135 11.61 10.77 -16.69
CA LEU A 135 10.97 9.66 -15.96
C LEU A 135 10.96 9.90 -14.44
N THR A 136 12.02 10.50 -13.91
CA THR A 136 12.12 10.89 -12.50
C THR A 136 11.08 11.95 -12.15
N LEU A 137 10.95 12.99 -12.98
CA LEU A 137 9.97 14.06 -12.80
C LEU A 137 8.53 13.55 -12.96
N HIS A 138 8.25 12.66 -13.91
CA HIS A 138 6.94 12.02 -14.06
C HIS A 138 6.58 11.20 -12.82
N SER A 139 7.52 10.40 -12.32
CA SER A 139 7.31 9.59 -11.10
C SER A 139 7.10 10.48 -9.87
N PHE A 140 7.90 11.53 -9.72
CA PHE A 140 7.81 12.46 -8.61
C PHE A 140 6.52 13.28 -8.64
N SER A 141 6.15 13.85 -9.79
CA SER A 141 4.91 14.63 -9.95
C SER A 141 3.67 13.79 -9.69
N LEU A 142 3.65 12.53 -10.16
CA LEU A 142 2.59 11.58 -9.87
C LEU A 142 2.48 11.27 -8.37
N ALA A 143 3.62 10.97 -7.71
CA ALA A 143 3.65 10.69 -6.28
C ALA A 143 3.21 11.92 -5.46
N LEU A 144 3.64 13.12 -5.85
CA LEU A 144 3.25 14.37 -5.20
C LEU A 144 1.75 14.63 -5.36
N GLY A 145 1.19 14.46 -6.56
CA GLY A 145 -0.23 14.63 -6.81
C GLY A 145 -1.09 13.65 -6.01
N ALA A 146 -0.67 12.38 -5.94
CA ALA A 146 -1.33 11.37 -5.12
C ALA A 146 -1.24 11.70 -3.61
N ALA A 147 -0.07 12.13 -3.12
CA ALA A 147 0.13 12.50 -1.73
C ALA A 147 -0.74 13.69 -1.32
N VAL A 148 -0.78 14.75 -2.13
CA VAL A 148 -1.66 15.92 -1.88
C VAL A 148 -3.12 15.51 -1.85
N SER A 149 -3.55 14.68 -2.81
CA SER A 149 -4.94 14.19 -2.89
C SER A 149 -5.31 13.34 -1.68
N ALA A 150 -4.42 12.43 -1.26
CA ALA A 150 -4.63 11.56 -0.11
C ALA A 150 -4.68 12.37 1.20
N VAL A 151 -3.73 13.29 1.41
CA VAL A 151 -3.72 14.18 2.59
C VAL A 151 -4.98 15.03 2.64
N PHE A 152 -5.39 15.62 1.52
CA PHE A 152 -6.59 16.43 1.44
C PHE A 152 -7.84 15.62 1.83
N ALA A 153 -8.02 14.42 1.25
CA ALA A 153 -9.15 13.56 1.57
C ALA A 153 -9.10 13.05 3.03
N ALA A 154 -7.92 12.71 3.55
CA ALA A 154 -7.73 12.32 4.95
C ALA A 154 -8.08 13.45 5.92
N LEU A 155 -7.70 14.70 5.61
CA LEU A 155 -8.06 15.88 6.38
C LEU A 155 -9.58 16.08 6.38
N LEU A 156 -10.25 15.99 5.23
CA LEU A 156 -11.71 16.12 5.13
C LEU A 156 -12.43 15.07 5.98
N ILE A 157 -12.06 13.79 5.84
CA ILE A 157 -12.69 12.69 6.59
C ILE A 157 -12.44 12.86 8.09
N SER A 158 -11.20 13.16 8.48
CA SER A 158 -10.83 13.33 9.89
C SER A 158 -11.52 14.53 10.53
N TYR A 159 -11.60 15.65 9.82
CA TYR A 159 -12.25 16.86 10.29
C TYR A 159 -13.76 16.68 10.40
N ALA A 160 -14.39 16.06 9.39
CA ALA A 160 -15.82 15.76 9.42
C ALA A 160 -16.15 14.79 10.57
N ALA A 161 -15.35 13.72 10.75
CA ALA A 161 -15.51 12.75 11.84
C ALA A 161 -15.38 13.39 13.23
N ARG A 162 -14.58 14.46 13.35
CA ARG A 162 -14.43 15.25 14.57
C ARG A 162 -15.63 16.16 14.84
N LEU A 163 -16.18 16.80 13.81
CA LEU A 163 -17.30 17.75 13.93
C LEU A 163 -18.64 17.05 14.18
N SER A 164 -18.90 15.94 13.50
CA SER A 164 -20.21 15.26 13.54
C SER A 164 -20.00 13.75 13.51
N PRO A 165 -19.78 13.11 14.68
CA PRO A 165 -19.41 11.71 14.75
C PRO A 165 -20.64 10.79 14.51
N THR A 166 -21.19 10.83 13.31
CA THR A 166 -22.23 9.91 12.85
C THR A 166 -21.63 8.51 12.65
N PRO A 167 -22.44 7.43 12.78
CA PRO A 167 -21.97 6.07 12.58
C PRO A 167 -21.38 5.84 11.18
N LEU A 168 -21.94 6.49 10.14
CA LEU A 168 -21.44 6.43 8.77
C LEU A 168 -20.02 7.00 8.66
N LEU A 169 -19.75 8.14 9.30
CA LEU A 169 -18.46 8.82 9.22
C LEU A 169 -17.37 8.07 10.00
N ARG A 170 -17.75 7.44 11.13
CA ARG A 170 -16.89 6.51 11.86
C ARG A 170 -16.59 5.22 11.10
N ALA A 171 -17.54 4.75 10.27
CA ALA A 171 -17.31 3.61 9.40
C ALA A 171 -16.39 4.01 8.24
N ALA A 172 -16.63 5.15 7.59
CA ALA A 172 -15.81 5.67 6.51
C ALA A 172 -14.34 5.85 6.93
N SER A 173 -14.07 6.44 8.11
CA SER A 173 -12.70 6.58 8.60
C SER A 173 -12.02 5.25 8.92
N LYS A 174 -12.76 4.22 9.34
CA LYS A 174 -12.21 2.87 9.54
C LYS A 174 -11.94 2.17 8.21
N VAL A 175 -12.79 2.38 7.20
CA VAL A 175 -12.62 1.79 5.87
C VAL A 175 -11.44 2.42 5.14
N ALA A 176 -11.24 3.73 5.28
CA ALA A 176 -10.07 4.45 4.76
C ALA A 176 -8.75 3.73 5.08
N VAL A 177 -8.49 3.51 6.38
CA VAL A 177 -7.25 2.90 6.88
C VAL A 177 -7.05 1.45 6.40
N LEU A 178 -8.11 0.74 5.99
CA LEU A 178 -7.99 -0.64 5.48
C LEU A 178 -7.28 -0.69 4.12
N GLY A 179 -7.22 0.42 3.38
CA GLY A 179 -6.52 0.50 2.08
C GLY A 179 -5.07 0.04 2.13
N TYR A 180 -4.36 0.35 3.24
CA TYR A 180 -2.97 -0.05 3.45
C TYR A 180 -2.80 -1.58 3.51
N SER A 181 -3.82 -2.30 3.98
CA SER A 181 -3.80 -3.75 4.11
C SER A 181 -4.08 -4.49 2.80
N ILE A 182 -4.55 -3.80 1.77
CA ILE A 182 -4.90 -4.45 0.50
C ILE A 182 -3.63 -4.64 -0.34
N PRO A 183 -3.34 -5.87 -0.83
CA PRO A 183 -2.22 -6.11 -1.73
C PRO A 183 -2.30 -5.25 -2.99
N GLY A 184 -1.16 -4.69 -3.43
CA GLY A 184 -1.14 -3.78 -4.59
C GLY A 184 -1.75 -4.37 -5.87
N ALA A 185 -1.58 -5.68 -6.11
CA ALA A 185 -2.19 -6.38 -7.25
C ALA A 185 -3.72 -6.36 -7.22
N VAL A 186 -4.31 -6.51 -6.02
CA VAL A 186 -5.76 -6.51 -5.84
C VAL A 186 -6.32 -5.12 -6.07
N ILE A 187 -5.63 -4.07 -5.59
CA ILE A 187 -6.00 -2.67 -5.87
C ILE A 187 -5.94 -2.41 -7.39
N ALA A 188 -4.87 -2.84 -8.06
CA ALA A 188 -4.73 -2.65 -9.50
C ALA A 188 -5.88 -3.28 -10.28
N VAL A 189 -6.17 -4.57 -10.05
CA VAL A 189 -7.28 -5.28 -10.73
C VAL A 189 -8.64 -4.69 -10.32
N GLY A 190 -8.83 -4.42 -9.04
CA GLY A 190 -10.08 -3.94 -8.47
C GLY A 190 -10.44 -2.49 -8.82
N VAL A 191 -9.47 -1.64 -9.13
CA VAL A 191 -9.70 -0.28 -9.62
C VAL A 191 -9.78 -0.24 -11.14
N PHE A 192 -8.83 -0.89 -11.82
CA PHE A 192 -8.67 -0.72 -13.26
C PHE A 192 -9.86 -1.28 -14.05
N ILE A 193 -10.38 -2.44 -13.67
CA ILE A 193 -11.46 -3.08 -14.45
C ILE A 193 -12.78 -2.31 -14.32
N PRO A 194 -13.22 -1.86 -13.14
CA PRO A 194 -14.38 -0.98 -13.03
C PRO A 194 -14.20 0.34 -13.77
N PHE A 195 -12.98 0.92 -13.79
CA PHE A 195 -12.71 2.16 -14.52
C PHE A 195 -12.83 1.96 -16.03
N VAL A 196 -12.30 0.86 -16.58
CA VAL A 196 -12.47 0.50 -18.00
C VAL A 196 -13.94 0.26 -18.32
N TRP A 197 -14.69 -0.41 -17.43
CA TRP A 197 -16.12 -0.62 -17.61
C TRP A 197 -16.89 0.71 -17.65
N MET A 198 -16.55 1.64 -16.76
CA MET A 198 -17.17 2.97 -16.69
C MET A 198 -16.83 3.81 -17.93
N ASP A 199 -15.58 3.82 -18.36
CA ASP A 199 -15.16 4.51 -19.60
C ASP A 199 -15.94 4.02 -20.81
N ARG A 200 -16.10 2.70 -20.97
CA ARG A 200 -16.87 2.13 -22.09
C ARG A 200 -18.34 2.54 -22.05
N ARG A 201 -18.94 2.65 -20.86
CA ARG A 201 -20.32 3.12 -20.69
C ARG A 201 -20.47 4.59 -21.06
N VAL A 202 -19.53 5.42 -20.62
CA VAL A 202 -19.48 6.85 -20.97
C VAL A 202 -19.29 7.03 -22.47
N ASP A 203 -18.34 6.32 -23.08
CA ASP A 203 -18.09 6.37 -24.52
C ASP A 203 -19.30 5.93 -25.34
N THR A 204 -19.97 4.85 -24.92
CA THR A 204 -21.21 4.39 -25.59
C THR A 204 -22.32 5.44 -25.49
N PHE A 205 -22.51 6.04 -24.32
CA PHE A 205 -23.53 7.07 -24.11
C PHE A 205 -23.25 8.35 -24.92
N MET A 206 -22.00 8.79 -24.94
CA MET A 206 -21.58 10.00 -25.65
C MET A 206 -21.67 9.85 -27.16
N ARG A 207 -21.30 8.69 -27.70
CA ARG A 207 -21.53 8.37 -29.11
C ARG A 207 -23.02 8.34 -29.44
N ALA A 208 -23.83 7.71 -28.58
CA ALA A 208 -25.27 7.61 -28.82
C ALA A 208 -26.00 8.97 -28.74
N SER A 209 -25.53 9.88 -27.89
CA SER A 209 -26.23 11.16 -27.63
C SER A 209 -25.66 12.34 -28.43
N PHE A 210 -24.35 12.33 -28.71
CA PHE A 210 -23.62 13.48 -29.26
C PHE A 210 -22.72 13.14 -30.46
N ASP A 211 -22.71 11.87 -30.91
CA ASP A 211 -21.83 11.36 -31.98
C ASP A 211 -20.34 11.66 -31.75
N PHE A 212 -19.94 11.80 -30.48
CA PHE A 212 -18.57 12.15 -30.09
C PHE A 212 -17.88 10.97 -29.39
N PRO A 213 -16.73 10.47 -29.92
CA PRO A 213 -15.96 9.42 -29.26
C PRO A 213 -15.12 10.01 -28.12
N THR A 214 -15.43 9.66 -26.88
CA THR A 214 -14.65 10.11 -25.71
C THR A 214 -13.41 9.26 -25.47
N GLY A 215 -13.39 8.02 -25.94
CA GLY A 215 -12.31 7.08 -25.65
C GLY A 215 -12.21 6.71 -24.16
N LEU A 216 -11.00 6.37 -23.70
CA LEU A 216 -10.73 5.96 -22.32
C LEU A 216 -10.32 7.15 -21.45
N LEU A 217 -11.28 7.85 -20.85
CA LEU A 217 -11.02 9.05 -20.07
C LEU A 217 -10.37 8.76 -18.71
N LEU A 218 -10.82 7.73 -18.01
CA LEU A 218 -10.36 7.41 -16.65
C LEU A 218 -9.23 6.40 -16.64
N SER A 219 -9.38 5.33 -17.44
CA SER A 219 -8.43 4.23 -17.54
C SER A 219 -7.28 4.52 -18.51
N GLY A 220 -7.47 5.45 -19.45
CA GLY A 220 -6.43 5.91 -20.36
C GLY A 220 -5.59 7.07 -19.83
N THR A 221 -5.92 7.61 -18.65
CA THR A 221 -5.21 8.72 -18.02
C THR A 221 -4.64 8.34 -16.66
N LEU A 222 -3.92 9.27 -16.01
CA LEU A 222 -3.35 9.07 -14.68
C LEU A 222 -4.41 8.97 -13.57
N ILE A 223 -5.69 9.24 -13.86
CA ILE A 223 -6.77 9.28 -12.86
C ILE A 223 -6.91 7.93 -12.16
N ALA A 224 -6.92 6.82 -12.91
CA ALA A 224 -7.00 5.48 -12.33
C ALA A 224 -5.83 5.19 -11.38
N LEU A 225 -4.63 5.64 -11.73
CA LEU A 225 -3.42 5.41 -10.95
C LEU A 225 -3.40 6.27 -9.68
N VAL A 226 -3.74 7.55 -9.79
CA VAL A 226 -3.87 8.46 -8.63
C VAL A 226 -4.97 7.95 -7.69
N PHE A 227 -6.13 7.54 -8.22
CA PHE A 227 -7.19 6.95 -7.42
C PHE A 227 -6.73 5.69 -6.68
N ALA A 228 -6.03 4.78 -7.36
CA ALA A 228 -5.47 3.58 -6.74
C ALA A 228 -4.48 3.93 -5.61
N TYR A 229 -3.63 4.94 -5.79
CA TYR A 229 -2.74 5.42 -4.73
C TYR A 229 -3.50 6.04 -3.56
N VAL A 230 -4.50 6.88 -3.82
CA VAL A 230 -5.35 7.44 -2.76
C VAL A 230 -6.02 6.31 -1.99
N VAL A 231 -6.63 5.34 -2.65
CA VAL A 231 -7.24 4.17 -1.99
C VAL A 231 -6.24 3.41 -1.12
N ARG A 232 -4.98 3.30 -1.55
CA ARG A 232 -3.94 2.57 -0.80
C ARG A 232 -3.41 3.33 0.42
N PHE A 233 -3.24 4.65 0.29
CA PHE A 233 -2.47 5.46 1.24
C PHE A 233 -3.32 6.39 2.12
N LEU A 234 -4.64 6.42 1.93
CA LEU A 234 -5.58 7.15 2.79
C LEU A 234 -5.78 6.47 4.15
#